data_AF-A0AAD2G0W0-F1
#
_entry.id   AF-A0AAD2G0W0-F1
#
_cell.length_a   1.000
_cell.length_b   1.000
_cell.length_c   1.000
_cell.angle_alpha   90.00
_cell.angle_beta   90.00
_cell.angle_gamma   90.00
#
_symmetry.space_group_name_H-M   'P 1'
#
loop_
_entity.id
_entity.type
_entity.pdbx_description
1 polymer ?
#
loop_
_entity_poly.entity_id
_entity_poly.type
_entity_poly.pdbx_seq_one_letter_code
_entity_poly.pdbx_strand_id
1 'polypeptide(L)'
;MSTSGGETSKTIYGVPESGWTSPKWNWGYASGTGHDCAAICRQVYSAKQSREVLVNDLIAASGQPEDFEEVKLVLGLAFQNGRWDGSDGGQGGYGVVLSHLAEAQRYEVGSEEQCSKNFVQDMQARFQLLGPSPEDQALMDEQLDEPNVDAARRRCSGLVLKTMGFLKNGL
;
A
#
# COMPACT_ATOMS: atom_id res chain seq x y z
N MET A 1 13.23 -21.33 28.85
CA MET A 1 11.87 -21.61 28.35
C MET A 1 11.48 -20.46 27.46
N SER A 2 11.61 -20.63 26.15
CA SER A 2 11.30 -19.60 25.16
C SER A 2 9.79 -19.46 25.03
N THR A 3 9.26 -18.29 25.33
CA THR A 3 7.90 -17.92 24.96
C THR A 3 7.89 -17.64 23.47
N SER A 4 7.46 -18.61 22.67
CA SER A 4 7.03 -18.39 21.30
C SER A 4 5.75 -17.58 21.36
N GLY A 5 5.87 -16.25 21.33
CA GLY A 5 4.77 -15.38 20.96
C GLY A 5 4.38 -15.77 19.54
N GLY A 6 3.29 -16.52 19.40
CA GLY A 6 2.74 -16.84 18.09
C GLY A 6 2.39 -15.52 17.41
N GLU A 7 3.12 -15.16 16.37
CA GLU A 7 2.70 -14.11 15.44
C GLU A 7 1.29 -14.48 15.00
N THR A 8 0.32 -13.63 15.34
CA THR A 8 -0.97 -13.65 14.67
C THR A 8 -0.66 -13.31 13.22
N SER A 9 -0.62 -14.35 12.38
CA SER A 9 -0.34 -14.19 10.96
C SER A 9 -1.32 -13.17 10.39
N LYS A 10 -0.79 -12.09 9.82
CA LYS A 10 -1.58 -11.05 9.16
C LYS A 10 -2.45 -11.72 8.08
N THR A 11 -3.69 -11.25 7.93
CA THR A 11 -4.64 -11.75 6.92
C THR A 11 -5.13 -10.60 6.07
N ILE A 12 -5.40 -10.84 4.80
CA ILE A 12 -5.91 -9.86 3.84
C ILE A 12 -7.27 -10.39 3.35
N TYR A 13 -8.34 -9.61 3.52
CA TYR A 13 -9.73 -10.03 3.24
C TYR A 13 -10.16 -11.31 3.97
N GLY A 14 -9.61 -11.55 5.17
CA GLY A 14 -9.90 -12.75 5.96
C GLY A 14 -9.38 -14.07 5.36
N VAL A 15 -8.56 -14.02 4.30
CA VAL A 15 -7.93 -15.21 3.73
C VAL A 15 -6.82 -15.69 4.69
N PRO A 16 -6.82 -16.95 5.17
CA PRO A 16 -5.77 -17.45 6.04
C PRO A 16 -4.39 -17.44 5.36
N GLU A 17 -3.33 -17.18 6.12
CA GLU A 17 -1.94 -17.22 5.62
C GLU A 17 -1.72 -16.33 4.38
N SER A 18 -2.31 -15.14 4.39
CA SER A 18 -2.25 -14.17 3.28
C SER A 18 -1.43 -12.92 3.59
N GLY A 19 -0.78 -12.82 4.75
CA GLY A 19 0.19 -11.75 5.00
C GLY A 19 1.39 -11.82 4.05
N TRP A 20 2.05 -10.69 3.80
CA TRP A 20 3.17 -10.58 2.86
C TRP A 20 4.36 -11.50 3.18
N THR A 21 4.58 -11.84 4.45
CA THR A 21 5.63 -12.77 4.89
C THR A 21 5.21 -14.25 4.79
N SER A 22 3.96 -14.53 4.44
CA SER A 22 3.44 -15.89 4.36
C SER A 22 4.11 -16.65 3.21
N PRO A 23 4.54 -17.91 3.43
CA PRO A 23 5.02 -18.76 2.35
C PRO A 23 3.94 -19.09 1.31
N LYS A 24 2.66 -18.84 1.62
CA LYS A 24 1.54 -19.04 0.68
C LYS A 24 1.22 -17.80 -0.17
N TRP A 25 1.77 -16.62 0.17
CA TRP A 25 1.45 -15.34 -0.49
C TRP A 25 1.73 -15.36 -1.99
N ASN A 26 2.86 -15.92 -2.44
CA ASN A 26 3.20 -16.11 -3.86
C ASN A 26 2.84 -14.91 -4.76
N TRP A 27 3.27 -13.70 -4.37
CA TRP A 27 3.05 -12.47 -5.14
C TRP A 27 3.51 -12.60 -6.60
N GLY A 28 2.65 -12.19 -7.53
CA GLY A 28 2.95 -12.21 -8.97
C GLY A 28 2.80 -13.58 -9.66
N TYR A 29 2.44 -14.65 -8.92
CA TYR A 29 2.14 -15.96 -9.49
C TYR A 29 0.63 -16.12 -9.79
N ALA A 30 0.31 -17.07 -10.68
CA ALA A 30 -1.07 -17.41 -11.04
C ALA A 30 -1.79 -18.26 -9.97
N SER A 31 -1.18 -18.51 -8.81
CA SER A 31 -1.71 -19.36 -7.74
C SER A 31 -1.11 -18.99 -6.39
N GLY A 32 -1.88 -19.14 -5.32
CA GLY A 32 -1.48 -18.82 -3.95
C GLY A 32 -2.36 -17.73 -3.34
N THR A 33 -2.18 -17.44 -2.05
CA THR A 33 -3.08 -16.53 -1.33
C THR A 33 -3.01 -15.09 -1.86
N GLY A 34 -1.88 -14.66 -2.42
CA GLY A 34 -1.77 -13.36 -3.09
C GLY A 34 -2.56 -13.27 -4.40
N HIS A 35 -2.68 -14.37 -5.14
CA HIS A 35 -3.57 -14.42 -6.31
C HIS A 35 -5.04 -14.27 -5.87
N ASP A 36 -5.43 -15.02 -4.84
CA ASP A 36 -6.80 -15.01 -4.31
C ASP A 36 -7.17 -13.64 -3.75
N CYS A 37 -6.30 -13.06 -2.92
CA CYS A 37 -6.50 -11.72 -2.38
C CYS A 37 -6.54 -10.65 -3.49
N ALA A 38 -5.70 -10.75 -4.53
CA ALA A 38 -5.73 -9.83 -5.66
C ALA A 38 -7.04 -9.93 -6.46
N ALA A 39 -7.63 -11.12 -6.60
CA ALA A 39 -8.93 -11.30 -7.23
C ALA A 39 -10.04 -10.61 -6.42
N ILE A 40 -10.04 -10.80 -5.09
CA ILE A 40 -10.98 -10.12 -4.18
C ILE A 40 -10.81 -8.60 -4.26
N CYS A 41 -9.57 -8.11 -4.19
CA CYS A 41 -9.24 -6.68 -4.27
C CYS A 41 -9.80 -6.02 -5.53
N ARG A 42 -9.58 -6.64 -6.70
CA ARG A 42 -10.12 -6.16 -7.99
C ARG A 42 -11.64 -6.14 -8.00
N GLN A 43 -12.29 -7.12 -7.39
CA GLN A 43 -13.74 -7.14 -7.27
C GLN A 43 -14.27 -6.00 -6.38
N VAL A 44 -13.68 -5.83 -5.19
CA VAL A 44 -14.05 -4.78 -4.21
C VAL A 44 -13.94 -3.39 -4.83
N TYR A 45 -12.84 -3.14 -5.55
CA TYR A 45 -12.53 -1.83 -6.13
C TYR A 45 -12.88 -1.71 -7.62
N SER A 46 -13.74 -2.59 -8.13
CA SER A 46 -14.25 -2.51 -9.51
C SER A 46 -15.08 -1.24 -9.75
N ALA A 47 -15.84 -0.79 -8.76
CA ALA A 47 -16.66 0.42 -8.82
C ALA A 47 -15.86 1.68 -8.45
N LYS A 48 -16.06 2.77 -9.22
CA LYS A 48 -15.45 4.07 -8.95
C LYS A 48 -15.75 4.59 -7.54
N GLN A 49 -16.99 4.43 -7.11
CA GLN A 49 -17.43 4.87 -5.78
C GLN A 49 -16.63 4.20 -4.65
N SER A 50 -16.38 2.89 -4.74
CA SER A 50 -15.55 2.19 -3.74
C SER A 50 -14.13 2.73 -3.68
N ARG A 51 -13.57 3.10 -4.84
CA ARG A 51 -12.23 3.71 -4.92
C ARG A 51 -12.19 5.11 -4.32
N GLU A 52 -13.23 5.91 -4.56
CA GLU A 52 -13.36 7.25 -3.98
C GLU A 52 -13.47 7.20 -2.47
N VAL A 53 -14.25 6.27 -1.92
CA VAL A 53 -14.36 6.04 -0.47
C VAL A 53 -12.99 5.72 0.12
N LEU A 54 -12.29 4.71 -0.41
CA LEU A 54 -10.95 4.34 0.05
C LEU A 54 -9.98 5.53 0.04
N VAL A 55 -9.87 6.23 -1.10
CA VAL A 55 -8.90 7.34 -1.21
C VAL A 55 -9.23 8.47 -0.23
N ASN A 56 -10.52 8.81 -0.07
CA ASN A 56 -10.93 9.86 0.86
C ASN A 56 -10.67 9.45 2.31
N ASP A 57 -11.00 8.22 2.69
CA ASP A 57 -10.79 7.72 4.06
C ASP A 57 -9.30 7.63 4.41
N LEU A 58 -8.45 7.25 3.45
CA LEU A 58 -6.99 7.27 3.59
C LEU A 58 -6.43 8.68 3.75
N ILE A 59 -6.86 9.64 2.93
CA ILE A 59 -6.39 11.04 3.00
C ILE A 59 -6.88 11.73 4.27
N ALA A 60 -8.13 11.51 4.66
CA ALA A 60 -8.67 12.06 5.90
C ALA A 60 -8.13 11.33 7.15
N ALA A 61 -7.51 10.15 6.97
CA ALA A 61 -7.14 9.22 8.03
C ALA A 61 -8.32 8.92 8.97
N SER A 62 -9.56 8.91 8.45
CA SER A 62 -10.80 8.94 9.23
C SER A 62 -11.58 7.61 9.28
N GLY A 63 -11.07 6.54 8.65
CA GLY A 63 -11.78 5.27 8.47
C GLY A 63 -11.28 4.09 9.31
N GLN A 64 -10.76 4.31 10.53
CA GLN A 64 -10.21 3.20 11.31
C GLN A 64 -11.28 2.21 11.80
N PRO A 65 -11.02 0.89 11.76
CA PRO A 65 -9.83 0.24 11.19
C PRO A 65 -10.08 -0.29 9.76
N GLU A 66 -9.47 0.33 8.75
CA GLU A 66 -9.12 -0.38 7.51
C GLU A 66 -7.84 -1.19 7.75
N ASP A 67 -7.83 -2.47 7.40
CA ASP A 67 -6.64 -3.30 7.48
C ASP A 67 -5.57 -2.76 6.52
N PHE A 68 -4.44 -2.32 7.08
CA PHE A 68 -3.38 -1.69 6.28
C PHE A 68 -2.72 -2.69 5.32
N GLU A 69 -2.84 -3.99 5.55
CA GLU A 69 -2.36 -5.01 4.63
C GLU A 69 -3.20 -5.06 3.34
N GLU A 70 -4.50 -4.76 3.42
CA GLU A 70 -5.35 -4.57 2.24
C GLU A 70 -4.95 -3.32 1.45
N VAL A 71 -4.58 -2.22 2.14
CA VAL A 71 -4.08 -1.00 1.51
C VAL A 71 -2.77 -1.26 0.76
N LYS A 72 -1.82 -1.99 1.37
CA LYS A 72 -0.59 -2.41 0.70
C LYS A 72 -0.87 -3.24 -0.56
N LEU A 73 -1.88 -4.10 -0.53
CA LEU A 73 -2.29 -4.88 -1.70
C LEU A 73 -2.85 -3.98 -2.82
N VAL A 74 -3.73 -3.03 -2.49
CA VAL A 74 -4.25 -2.05 -3.47
C VAL A 74 -3.10 -1.29 -4.13
N LEU A 75 -2.15 -0.79 -3.34
CA LEU A 75 -0.96 -0.11 -3.83
C LEU A 75 -0.10 -1.03 -4.69
N GLY A 76 0.17 -2.26 -4.25
CA GLY A 76 0.97 -3.22 -5.02
C GLY A 76 0.40 -3.50 -6.41
N LEU A 77 -0.93 -3.63 -6.51
CA LEU A 77 -1.63 -3.79 -7.78
C LEU A 77 -1.60 -2.50 -8.61
N ALA A 78 -1.80 -1.33 -8.00
CA ALA A 78 -1.70 -0.04 -8.68
C ALA A 78 -0.30 0.20 -9.26
N PHE A 79 0.77 -0.12 -8.51
CA PHE A 79 2.16 -0.03 -8.95
C PHE A 79 2.45 -1.01 -10.09
N GLN A 80 1.96 -2.25 -9.98
CA GLN A 80 2.11 -3.25 -11.04
C GLN A 80 1.47 -2.79 -12.35
N ASN A 81 0.27 -2.18 -12.30
CA ASN A 81 -0.40 -1.65 -13.47
C ASN A 81 0.30 -0.41 -14.03
N GLY A 82 0.65 0.54 -13.15
CA GLY A 82 1.27 1.79 -13.54
C GLY A 82 2.64 1.63 -14.20
N ARG A 83 3.32 0.50 -13.96
CA ARG A 83 4.55 0.14 -14.68
C ARG A 83 4.34 0.02 -16.20
N TRP A 84 3.16 -0.37 -16.66
CA TRP A 84 2.90 -0.55 -18.10
C TRP A 84 2.70 0.76 -18.86
N ASP A 85 2.18 1.78 -18.20
CA ASP A 85 1.89 3.09 -18.80
C ASP A 85 2.76 4.24 -18.27
N GLY A 86 3.64 3.95 -17.30
CA GLY A 86 4.55 4.90 -16.67
C GLY A 86 3.92 5.72 -15.56
N SER A 87 2.66 5.47 -15.19
CA SER A 87 1.98 6.19 -14.10
C SER A 87 2.51 5.85 -12.71
N ASP A 88 3.39 4.85 -12.57
CA ASP A 88 4.13 4.56 -11.34
C ASP A 88 5.35 5.49 -11.11
N GLY A 89 5.56 6.49 -11.97
CA GLY A 89 6.69 7.41 -11.90
C GLY A 89 7.94 6.93 -12.64
N GLY A 90 7.88 5.79 -13.34
CA GLY A 90 8.95 5.30 -14.20
C GLY A 90 10.23 4.92 -13.44
N GLN A 91 11.39 5.25 -14.00
CA GLN A 91 12.68 4.86 -13.41
C GLN A 91 12.87 5.47 -12.02
N GLY A 92 13.00 4.62 -11.01
CA GLY A 92 13.13 5.04 -9.61
C GLY A 92 11.79 5.32 -8.90
N GLY A 93 10.67 5.17 -9.61
CA GLY A 93 9.31 5.33 -9.09
C GLY A 93 8.85 4.17 -8.19
N TYR A 94 7.55 3.96 -8.12
CA TYR A 94 6.91 3.05 -7.18
C TYR A 94 7.13 1.56 -7.49
N GLY A 95 7.68 1.22 -8.65
CA GLY A 95 8.28 -0.09 -8.88
C GLY A 95 9.31 -0.49 -7.81
N VAL A 96 10.01 0.47 -7.19
CA VAL A 96 10.94 0.19 -6.07
C VAL A 96 10.19 -0.16 -4.79
N VAL A 97 9.10 0.55 -4.49
CA VAL A 97 8.25 0.26 -3.32
C VAL A 97 7.58 -1.10 -3.47
N LEU A 98 7.13 -1.43 -4.69
CA LEU A 98 6.60 -2.75 -5.02
C LEU A 98 7.62 -3.86 -4.76
N SER A 99 8.90 -3.66 -5.13
CA SER A 99 9.96 -4.63 -4.82
C SER A 99 10.13 -4.83 -3.32
N HIS A 100 10.16 -3.75 -2.53
CA HIS A 100 10.27 -3.86 -1.07
C HIS A 100 9.05 -4.55 -0.42
N LEU A 101 7.84 -4.33 -0.94
CA LEU A 101 6.64 -5.07 -0.53
C LEU A 101 6.79 -6.57 -0.84
N ALA A 102 7.17 -6.91 -2.07
CA ALA A 102 7.34 -8.29 -2.52
C ALA A 102 8.46 -9.05 -1.78
N GLU A 103 9.52 -8.34 -1.38
CA GLU A 103 10.61 -8.90 -0.56
C GLU A 103 10.17 -9.20 0.88
N ALA A 104 9.06 -8.60 1.34
CA ALA A 104 8.48 -8.82 2.67
C ALA A 104 9.49 -8.67 3.83
N GLN A 105 10.43 -7.73 3.69
CA GLN A 105 11.43 -7.43 4.70
C GLN A 105 11.25 -6.02 5.26
N ARG A 106 11.46 -5.00 4.43
CA ARG A 106 11.59 -3.60 4.87
C ARG A 106 10.36 -3.05 5.61
N TYR A 107 9.17 -3.55 5.27
CA TYR A 107 7.89 -3.11 5.83
C TYR A 107 7.23 -4.16 6.73
N GLU A 108 7.92 -5.27 7.02
CA GLU A 108 7.38 -6.39 7.78
C GLU A 108 8.27 -6.83 8.94
N VAL A 109 9.59 -6.63 8.84
CA VAL A 109 10.57 -7.10 9.84
C VAL A 109 11.03 -5.94 10.71
N GLY A 110 10.71 -6.01 12.00
CA GLY A 110 11.08 -5.01 13.00
C GLY A 110 9.88 -4.57 13.83
N SER A 111 9.98 -3.38 14.45
CA SER A 111 8.81 -2.78 15.10
C SER A 111 7.84 -2.24 14.06
N GLU A 112 6.53 -2.29 14.36
CA GLU A 112 5.47 -1.73 13.51
C GLU A 112 5.71 -0.24 13.18
N GLU A 113 6.19 0.51 14.17
CA GLU A 113 6.54 1.93 14.00
C GLU A 113 7.68 2.12 13.00
N GLN A 114 8.75 1.30 13.07
CA GLN A 114 9.87 1.40 12.14
C GLN A 114 9.46 0.98 10.73
N CYS A 115 8.69 -0.09 10.59
CA CYS A 115 8.16 -0.55 9.31
C CYS A 115 7.29 0.54 8.66
N SER A 116 6.43 1.18 9.45
CA SER A 116 5.57 2.28 9.00
C SER A 116 6.37 3.52 8.61
N LYS A 117 7.40 3.89 9.38
CA LYS A 117 8.32 5.00 9.03
C LYS A 117 9.07 4.73 7.74
N ASN A 118 9.60 3.52 7.56
CA ASN A 118 10.27 3.11 6.32
C ASN A 118 9.33 3.25 5.11
N PHE A 119 8.07 2.83 5.28
CA PHE A 119 7.05 2.93 4.25
C PHE A 119 6.76 4.40 3.89
N VAL A 120 6.47 5.27 4.87
CA VAL A 120 6.23 6.71 4.65
C VAL A 120 7.41 7.36 3.92
N GLN A 121 8.64 7.10 4.37
CA GLN A 121 9.84 7.65 3.73
C GLN A 121 9.94 7.26 2.26
N ASP A 122 9.69 5.99 1.92
CA ASP A 122 9.77 5.54 0.54
C ASP A 122 8.65 6.08 -0.34
N MET A 123 7.45 6.23 0.23
CA MET A 123 6.31 6.83 -0.45
C MET A 123 6.57 8.30 -0.75
N GLN A 124 7.08 9.07 0.22
CA GLN A 124 7.34 10.50 0.06
C GLN A 124 8.49 10.76 -0.92
N ALA A 125 9.61 10.05 -0.79
CA ALA A 125 10.82 10.27 -1.59
C ALA A 125 10.61 10.17 -3.11
N ARG A 126 9.52 9.51 -3.53
CA ARG A 126 9.18 9.24 -4.93
C ARG A 126 7.96 10.01 -5.41
N PHE A 127 7.24 10.70 -4.54
CA PHE A 127 5.94 11.27 -4.87
C PHE A 127 6.00 12.29 -6.00
N GLN A 128 7.04 13.13 -6.01
CA GLN A 128 7.29 14.11 -7.08
C GLN A 128 7.40 13.46 -8.48
N LEU A 129 7.80 12.18 -8.58
CA LEU A 129 7.95 11.46 -9.85
C LEU A 129 6.59 11.16 -10.50
N LEU A 130 5.50 11.23 -9.73
CA LEU A 130 4.14 11.08 -10.25
C LEU A 130 3.59 12.36 -10.89
N GLY A 131 4.32 13.48 -10.80
CA GLY A 131 3.84 14.79 -11.24
C GLY A 131 2.63 15.29 -10.44
N PRO A 132 2.68 15.31 -9.10
CA PRO A 132 1.56 15.75 -8.27
C PRO A 132 1.25 17.24 -8.46
N SER A 133 0.03 17.63 -8.08
CA SER A 133 -0.29 19.05 -7.94
C SER A 133 0.54 19.68 -6.81
N PRO A 134 0.79 21.00 -6.82
CA PRO A 134 1.49 21.67 -5.71
C PRO A 134 0.79 21.48 -4.36
N GLU A 135 -0.54 21.40 -4.35
CA GLU A 135 -1.33 21.13 -3.16
C GLU A 135 -1.08 19.71 -2.63
N ASP A 136 -1.14 18.70 -3.51
CA ASP A 136 -0.88 17.32 -3.12
C ASP A 136 0.58 17.12 -2.66
N GLN A 137 1.53 17.82 -3.29
CA GLN A 137 2.94 17.79 -2.88
C GLN A 137 3.12 18.38 -1.48
N ALA A 138 2.50 19.52 -1.19
CA ALA A 138 2.55 20.13 0.14
C ALA A 138 1.96 19.19 1.21
N LEU A 139 0.81 18.56 0.93
CA LEU A 139 0.22 17.56 1.83
C LEU A 139 1.15 16.36 2.05
N MET A 140 1.84 15.90 1.01
CA MET A 140 2.81 14.80 1.13
C MET A 140 4.04 15.19 1.96
N ASP A 141 4.53 16.43 1.82
CA ASP A 141 5.72 16.92 2.54
C ASP A 141 5.50 16.96 4.06
N GLU A 142 4.27 17.25 4.49
CA GLU A 142 3.87 17.28 5.92
C GLU A 142 3.91 15.89 6.60
N GLN A 143 3.90 14.78 5.85
CA GLN A 143 3.71 13.44 6.44
C GLN A 143 4.92 12.88 7.16
N LEU A 144 6.14 13.38 6.94
CA LEU A 144 7.31 12.96 7.72
C LEU A 144 7.30 13.52 9.14
N ASP A 145 6.71 14.70 9.32
CA ASP A 145 6.62 15.38 10.61
C ASP A 145 5.34 14.99 11.38
N GLU A 146 4.45 14.21 10.76
CA GLU A 146 3.23 13.71 11.39
C GLU A 146 3.58 12.74 12.54
N PRO A 147 3.27 13.09 13.81
CA PRO A 147 3.58 12.25 14.96
C PRO A 147 2.83 10.91 14.94
N ASN A 148 1.66 10.86 14.31
CA ASN A 148 0.92 9.62 14.11
C ASN A 148 1.35 8.93 12.81
N VAL A 149 2.35 8.05 12.90
CA VAL A 149 2.90 7.32 11.75
C VAL A 149 1.84 6.48 11.01
N ASP A 150 0.79 5.99 11.69
CA ASP A 150 -0.31 5.29 11.03
C ASP A 150 -1.17 6.24 10.17
N ALA A 151 -1.45 7.44 10.68
CA ALA A 151 -2.10 8.48 9.88
C ALA A 151 -1.21 8.86 8.68
N ALA A 152 0.08 9.07 8.89
CA ALA A 152 1.04 9.41 7.83
C ALA A 152 1.05 8.37 6.70
N ARG A 153 1.22 7.08 7.02
CA ARG A 153 1.26 6.02 5.99
C ARG A 153 -0.03 5.92 5.21
N ARG A 154 -1.18 6.16 5.85
CA ARG A 154 -2.49 6.16 5.18
C ARG A 154 -2.66 7.35 4.26
N ARG A 155 -2.35 8.56 4.73
CA ARG A 155 -2.41 9.76 3.90
C ARG A 155 -1.49 9.66 2.69
N CYS A 156 -0.24 9.22 2.89
CA CYS A 156 0.70 8.96 1.80
C CYS A 156 0.10 7.97 0.78
N SER A 157 -0.51 6.88 1.25
CA SER A 157 -1.14 5.87 0.39
C SER A 157 -2.29 6.46 -0.44
N GLY A 158 -3.17 7.22 0.19
CA GLY A 158 -4.29 7.89 -0.49
C GLY A 158 -3.84 8.91 -1.53
N LEU A 159 -2.84 9.74 -1.19
CA LEU A 159 -2.24 10.70 -2.12
C LEU A 159 -1.59 10.00 -3.32
N VAL A 160 -0.84 8.93 -3.09
CA VAL A 160 -0.21 8.15 -4.18
C VAL A 160 -1.26 7.53 -5.10
N LEU A 161 -2.29 6.87 -4.55
CA LEU A 161 -3.38 6.31 -5.35
C LEU A 161 -4.10 7.39 -6.17
N LYS A 162 -4.40 8.54 -5.55
CA LYS A 162 -5.00 9.69 -6.23
C LYS A 162 -4.15 10.13 -7.41
N THR A 163 -2.85 10.38 -7.20
CA THR A 163 -1.95 10.92 -8.22
C THR A 163 -1.67 9.91 -9.35
N MET A 164 -1.61 8.62 -9.04
CA MET A 164 -1.47 7.55 -10.06
C MET A 164 -2.74 7.33 -10.90
N GLY A 165 -3.84 8.03 -10.60
CA GLY A 165 -5.08 7.94 -11.37
C GLY A 165 -5.94 6.71 -11.03
N PHE A 166 -5.73 6.08 -9.86
CA PHE A 166 -6.48 4.91 -9.39
C PHE A 166 -8.01 5.10 -9.46
N LEU A 167 -8.50 6.29 -9.10
CA LEU A 167 -9.93 6.61 -9.15
C LEU A 167 -10.52 6.40 -10.55
N LYS A 168 -9.77 6.80 -11.59
CA LYS A 168 -10.19 6.72 -12.99
C LYS A 168 -9.93 5.33 -13.57
N ASN A 169 -8.76 4.77 -13.31
CA ASN A 169 -8.24 3.61 -14.03
C ASN A 169 -8.55 2.26 -13.36
N GLY A 170 -8.74 2.23 -12.03
CA GLY A 170 -8.91 0.99 -11.29
C GLY A 170 -7.61 0.19 -11.09
N LEU A 171 -7.77 -1.11 -10.83
CA LEU A 171 -6.70 -2.13 -10.70
C LEU A 171 -6.74 -3.14 -11.86
#